data_AF-A0A7H0SQF7-F1
#
_entry.id   AF-A0A7H0SQF7-F1
#
_cell.length_a   1.000
_cell.length_b   1.000
_cell.length_c   1.000
_cell.angle_alpha   90.00
_cell.angle_beta   90.00
_cell.angle_gamma   90.00
#
_symmetry.space_group_name_H-M   'P 1'
#
loop_
_entity.id
_entity.type
_entity.pdbx_description
1 polymer ?
#
loop_
_entity_poly.entity_id
_entity_poly.type
_entity_poly.pdbx_seq_one_letter_code
_entity_poly.pdbx_strand_id
1 'polypeptide(L)' 'MTGAAIVMMTLFMLVIWGGLALSIIHLQKHPDETSGHLGDHPDLSNEALQKMERH' A
#
# COMPACT_ATOMS: atom_id res chain seq x y z
N MET A 1 0.08 -22.15 30.67
CA MET A 1 0.51 -21.42 29.46
C MET A 1 1.99 -21.69 29.24
N THR A 2 2.39 -22.20 28.07
CA THR A 2 3.81 -22.46 27.78
C THR A 2 4.45 -21.21 27.17
N GLY A 3 5.74 -20.98 27.44
CA GLY A 3 6.47 -19.85 26.85
C GLY A 3 6.46 -19.88 25.32
N ALA A 4 6.54 -21.08 24.73
CA ALA A 4 6.45 -21.29 23.28
C ALA A 4 5.10 -20.80 22.70
N ALA A 5 3.99 -21.04 23.39
CA ALA A 5 2.67 -20.59 22.93
C ALA A 5 2.55 -19.06 22.91
N ILE A 6 3.13 -18.38 23.91
CA ILE A 6 3.13 -16.91 23.98
C ILE A 6 3.94 -16.32 22.84
N VAL A 7 5.14 -16.86 22.58
CA VAL A 7 6.00 -16.41 21.48
C VAL A 7 5.28 -16.54 20.14
N MET A 8 4.67 -17.71 19.87
CA MET A 8 3.96 -17.94 18.62
C MET A 8 2.74 -17.03 18.46
N MET A 9 2.00 -16.79 19.53
CA MET A 9 0.86 -15.86 19.54
C MET A 9 1.31 -14.43 19.19
N THR A 10 2.38 -13.93 19.82
CA THR A 10 2.92 -12.60 19.54
C THR A 10 3.43 -12.49 18.11
N LEU A 11 4.15 -13.49 17.60
CA LEU A 11 4.61 -13.50 16.21
C LEU A 11 3.45 -13.42 15.23
N PHE A 12 2.38 -14.20 15.43
CA PHE A 12 1.19 -14.15 14.59
C PHE A 12 0.52 -12.78 14.60
N MET A 13 0.38 -12.18 15.78
CA MET A 13 -0.19 -10.83 15.90
C MET A 13 0.66 -9.79 15.17
N LEU A 14 1.99 -9.84 15.31
CA LEU A 14 2.90 -8.91 14.64
C LEU A 14 2.93 -9.10 13.13
N VAL A 15 2.89 -10.33 12.63
CA VAL A 15 2.93 -10.60 11.18
C VAL A 15 1.63 -10.13 10.52
N ILE A 16 0.47 -10.51 11.08
CA ILE A 16 -0.83 -10.14 10.49
C ILE A 16 -1.05 -8.63 10.62
N TRP A 17 -1.02 -8.11 11.85
CA TRP A 17 -1.38 -6.70 12.09
C TRP A 17 -0.25 -5.75 11.72
N GLY A 18 1.00 -6.11 12.02
CA GLY A 18 2.15 -5.30 11.62
C GLY A 18 2.33 -5.29 10.11
N GLY A 19 2.19 -6.44 9.43
CA GLY A 19 2.21 -6.49 7.97
C GLY A 19 1.12 -5.63 7.34
N LEU A 20 -0.12 -5.74 7.83
CA LEU A 20 -1.24 -4.93 7.36
C LEU A 20 -1.02 -3.43 7.59
N ALA A 21 -0.64 -3.02 8.81
CA ALA A 21 -0.40 -1.62 9.14
C ALA A 21 0.72 -1.01 8.29
N LEU A 22 1.82 -1.75 8.11
CA LEU A 22 2.93 -1.32 7.25
C LEU A 22 2.49 -1.18 5.79
N SER A 23 1.65 -2.10 5.29
CA SER A 23 1.15 -2.06 3.92
C SER A 23 0.25 -0.84 3.68
N ILE A 24 -0.64 -0.53 4.64
CA ILE A 24 -1.48 0.67 4.58
C ILE A 24 -0.61 1.93 4.57
N ILE A 25 0.36 2.04 5.49
CA ILE A 25 1.27 3.20 5.53
C ILE A 25 2.08 3.31 4.24
N HIS A 26 2.52 2.19 3.68
CA HIS A 26 3.26 2.15 2.43
C HIS A 26 2.43 2.70 1.27
N LEU A 27 1.18 2.24 1.13
CA LEU A 27 0.27 2.68 0.08
C LEU A 27 -0.13 4.16 0.23
N GLN A 28 -0.34 4.63 1.46
CA GLN A 28 -0.61 6.06 1.70
C GLN A 28 0.56 6.96 1.29
N LYS A 29 1.80 6.48 1.45
CA LYS A 29 3.00 7.24 1.08
C LYS A 29 3.34 7.12 -0.41
N HIS A 30 2.96 6.03 -1.05
CA HIS A 30 3.17 5.79 -2.48
C HIS A 30 1.84 5.40 -3.12
N PRO A 31 0.94 6.37 -3.36
CA PRO A 31 -0.30 6.11 -4.09
C PRO A 31 -0.01 5.53 -5.47
N ASP A 32 -0.85 4.61 -5.95
CA ASP A 32 -0.68 3.97 -7.26
C ASP A 32 -0.68 4.98 -8.41
N GLU A 33 -1.44 6.08 -8.27
CA GLU A 33 -1.54 7.19 -9.23
C GLU A 33 -0.21 7.92 -9.48
N THR A 34 0.68 7.93 -8.48
CA THR A 34 1.93 8.71 -8.49
C THR A 34 3.16 7.83 -8.27
N SER A 35 3.00 6.51 -8.34
CA SER A 35 4.09 5.57 -8.12
C SER A 35 4.32 4.67 -9.34
N GLY A 36 5.57 4.20 -9.47
CA GLY A 36 5.98 3.36 -10.59
C GLY A 36 6.01 4.07 -11.94
N HIS A 37 6.14 3.30 -13.02
CA HIS A 37 6.35 3.82 -14.37
C HIS A 37 5.13 4.55 -14.95
N LEU A 38 3.93 4.28 -14.43
CA LEU A 38 2.68 4.89 -14.87
C LEU A 38 2.50 6.31 -14.29
N GLY A 39 2.96 6.54 -13.06
CA GLY A 39 2.90 7.87 -12.41
C GLY A 39 3.81 8.92 -13.06
N ASP A 40 4.91 8.48 -13.70
CA ASP A 40 5.85 9.37 -14.40
C ASP A 40 5.45 9.63 -15.87
N HIS A 41 4.42 8.96 -16.39
CA HIS A 41 4.04 9.06 -17.80
C HIS A 41 3.19 10.32 -18.05
N PRO A 42 3.65 11.28 -18.87
CA PRO A 42 3.01 12.59 -19.01
C PRO A 42 1.56 12.51 -19.53
N ASP A 43 1.29 11.55 -20.42
CA ASP A 43 -0.04 11.34 -21.01
C ASP A 43 -1.03 10.57 -20.12
N LEU A 44 -0.55 9.96 -19.02
CA LEU A 44 -1.37 9.18 -18.09
C LEU A 44 -1.58 9.91 -16.76
N SER A 45 -1.19 11.18 -16.69
CA SER A 45 -1.53 12.03 -15.55
C SER A 45 -3.04 12.16 -15.40
N ASN A 46 -3.50 12.32 -14.15
CA ASN A 46 -4.92 12.45 -13.85
C ASN A 46 -5.58 13.63 -14.61
N GLU A 47 -4.83 14.71 -14.83
CA GLU A 47 -5.27 15.86 -15.63
C GLU A 47 -5.46 15.51 -17.11
N ALA A 48 -4.53 14.75 -17.69
CA ALA A 48 -4.63 14.30 -19.08
C ALA A 48 -5.82 13.35 -19.28
N LEU A 49 -6.01 12.39 -18.36
CA LEU A 49 -7.14 11.45 -18.40
C LEU A 49 -8.50 12.16 -18.25
N GLN A 50 -8.63 13.09 -17.29
CA GLN A 50 -9.84 13.91 -17.15
C GLN A 50 -10.15 14.74 -18.39
N LYS A 51 -9.12 15.22 -19.10
CA LYS A 51 -9.30 15.98 -20.32
C LYS A 51 -9.82 15.12 -21.47
N MET A 52 -9.43 13.84 -21.52
CA MET A 52 -9.95 12.87 -22.49
C MET A 52 -11.39 12.46 -22.18
N GLU A 53 -11.75 12.24 -20.91
CA GLU A 53 -13.11 11.84 -20.51
C GLU A 53 -14.17 12.94 -20.83
N ARG A 54 -13.77 14.21 -20.79
CA ARG A 54 -14.65 15.35 -21.09
C ARG A 54 -14.81 15.65 -22.58
N HIS A 55 -14.22 14.86 -23.46
CA HIS A 55 -14.23 15.03 -24.92
C HIS A 55 -15.10 13.99 -25.62
#